data_AF-A0A368TG29-F1
#
_entry.id   AF-A0A368TG29-F1
#
_cell.length_a   1.000
_cell.length_b   1.000
_cell.length_c   1.000
_cell.angle_alpha   90.00
_cell.angle_beta   90.00
_cell.angle_gamma   90.00
#
_symmetry.space_group_name_H-M   'P 1'
#
loop_
_entity.id
_entity.type
_entity.pdbx_description
1 polymer ?
#
loop_
_entity_poly.entity_id
_entity_poly.type
_entity_poly.pdbx_seq_one_letter_code
_entity_poly.pdbx_strand_id
1 'polypeptide(L)'
;MIETTIGAKYYGLLRAHFANPQEDYLAMAAELGRALVKANIPPEEIAELHENAIQRLGVEFPDTKLIGAANLISQPLMELLMAYGLAFRERLDERERAEEKIKASLKEKEVLLREIHHRVKNNLQVVSSLLNMQARAAKDKSVKAILSESRNRINAMALIHSQLYEGGNLSEIRVRPLRWNLRWRKSERITHYELWIMY
;
A
#
# COMPACT_ATOMS: atom_id res chain seq x y z
N MET A 1 1.67 27.73 14.48
CA MET A 1 2.55 28.49 13.55
C MET A 1 2.02 28.52 12.12
N ILE A 2 1.41 27.44 11.59
CA ILE A 2 0.85 27.43 10.22
C ILE A 2 -0.46 28.23 10.14
N GLU A 3 -1.39 28.06 11.09
CA GLU A 3 -2.63 28.83 11.22
C GLU A 3 -2.39 30.35 11.24
N THR A 4 -1.38 30.81 11.99
CA THR A 4 -1.03 32.23 12.10
C THR A 4 -0.49 32.82 10.80
N THR A 5 0.15 32.00 9.95
CA THR A 5 0.75 32.47 8.69
C THR A 5 -0.28 32.51 7.56
N ILE A 6 -1.14 31.48 7.46
CA ILE A 6 -2.20 31.42 6.46
C ILE A 6 -3.27 32.48 6.74
N GLY A 7 -3.68 32.64 8.00
CA GLY A 7 -4.64 33.69 8.37
C GLY A 7 -4.14 35.10 8.10
N ALA A 8 -2.85 35.37 8.34
CA ALA A 8 -2.25 36.67 8.01
C ALA A 8 -2.22 36.92 6.49
N LYS A 9 -1.90 35.90 5.68
CA LYS A 9 -1.95 35.99 4.22
C LYS A 9 -3.38 36.25 3.73
N TYR A 10 -4.34 35.47 4.22
CA TYR A 10 -5.74 35.65 3.84
C TYR A 10 -6.27 37.04 4.21
N TYR A 11 -5.99 37.51 5.43
CA TYR A 11 -6.35 38.87 5.85
C TYR A 11 -5.74 39.92 4.93
N GLY A 12 -4.44 39.79 4.60
CA GLY A 12 -3.76 40.71 3.69
C GLY A 12 -4.42 40.77 2.31
N LEU A 13 -4.82 39.62 1.76
CA LEU A 13 -5.54 39.52 0.50
C LEU A 13 -6.92 40.19 0.58
N LEU A 14 -7.70 39.84 1.61
CA LEU A 14 -9.04 40.37 1.80
C LEU A 14 -9.01 41.89 2.00
N ARG A 15 -8.08 42.38 2.83
CA ARG A 15 -7.87 43.82 3.07
C ARG A 15 -7.47 44.56 1.79
N ALA A 16 -6.57 43.99 0.98
CA ALA A 16 -6.17 44.60 -0.29
C ALA A 16 -7.35 44.71 -1.26
N HIS A 17 -8.12 43.63 -1.42
CA HIS A 17 -9.33 43.61 -2.25
C HIS A 17 -10.39 44.59 -1.74
N PHE A 18 -10.59 44.64 -0.42
CA PHE A 18 -11.55 45.55 0.22
C PHE A 18 -11.18 47.02 -0.01
N ALA A 19 -9.88 47.36 0.04
CA ALA A 19 -9.39 48.71 -0.20
C ALA A 19 -9.40 49.10 -1.69
N ASN A 20 -9.08 48.16 -2.58
CA ASN A 20 -9.09 48.37 -4.03
C ASN A 20 -9.26 47.03 -4.76
N PRO A 21 -10.47 46.72 -5.28
CA PRO A 21 -10.69 45.50 -6.05
C PRO A 21 -9.86 45.51 -7.35
N GLN A 22 -8.90 44.59 -7.46
CA GLN A 22 -8.03 44.41 -8.62
C GLN A 22 -8.15 42.99 -9.20
N GLU A 23 -7.89 42.84 -10.50
CA GLU A 23 -7.95 41.55 -11.21
C GLU A 23 -6.94 40.51 -10.68
N ASP A 24 -5.79 40.94 -10.15
CA ASP A 24 -4.73 40.06 -9.63
C ASP A 24 -5.19 39.21 -8.42
N TYR A 25 -6.30 39.59 -7.78
CA TYR A 25 -6.86 38.88 -6.64
C TYR A 25 -7.20 37.41 -6.96
N LEU A 26 -7.70 37.12 -8.16
CA LEU A 26 -8.04 35.76 -8.61
C LEU A 26 -6.83 34.82 -8.57
N ALA A 27 -5.67 35.29 -9.06
CA ALA A 27 -4.44 34.51 -9.08
C ALA A 27 -3.94 34.21 -7.66
N MET A 28 -4.05 35.20 -6.76
CA MET A 28 -3.66 35.06 -5.36
C MET A 28 -4.60 34.13 -4.59
N ALA A 29 -5.91 34.20 -4.84
CA ALA A 29 -6.89 33.28 -4.28
C ALA A 29 -6.65 31.85 -4.77
N ALA A 30 -6.30 31.67 -6.04
CA ALA A 30 -5.91 30.37 -6.61
C ALA A 30 -4.67 29.78 -5.93
N GLU A 31 -3.63 30.59 -5.71
CA GLU A 31 -2.42 30.16 -4.99
C GLU A 31 -2.72 29.77 -3.55
N LEU A 32 -3.50 30.59 -2.84
CA LEU A 32 -3.88 30.31 -1.46
C LEU A 32 -4.77 29.07 -1.36
N GLY A 33 -5.72 28.87 -2.27
CA GLY A 33 -6.56 27.68 -2.35
C GLY A 33 -5.73 26.40 -2.48
N ARG A 34 -4.73 26.40 -3.37
CA ARG A 34 -3.77 25.27 -3.50
C ARG A 34 -2.95 25.07 -2.22
N ALA A 35 -2.49 26.14 -1.60
CA ALA A 35 -1.71 26.07 -0.36
C ALA A 35 -2.52 25.47 0.80
N LEU A 36 -3.80 25.85 0.93
CA LEU A 36 -4.74 25.31 1.92
C LEU A 36 -4.95 23.81 1.74
N VAL A 37 -5.23 23.36 0.50
CA VAL A 37 -5.34 21.94 0.18
C VAL A 37 -4.05 21.19 0.53
N LYS A 38 -2.88 21.74 0.17
CA LYS A 38 -1.58 21.13 0.48
C LYS A 38 -1.31 21.02 1.98
N ALA A 39 -1.79 21.99 2.75
CA ALA A 39 -1.69 22.01 4.21
C ALA A 39 -2.76 21.15 4.92
N ASN A 40 -3.68 20.51 4.16
CA ASN A 40 -4.84 19.78 4.68
C ASN A 40 -5.77 20.64 5.57
N ILE A 41 -5.90 21.94 5.24
CA ILE A 41 -6.83 22.82 5.93
C ILE A 41 -8.24 22.56 5.40
N PRO A 42 -9.20 22.14 6.23
CA PRO A 42 -10.55 21.86 5.80
C PRO A 42 -11.35 23.16 5.56
N PRO A 43 -12.45 23.12 4.79
CA PRO A 43 -13.19 24.32 4.41
C PRO A 43 -13.84 25.07 5.59
N GLU A 44 -14.18 24.37 6.67
CA GLU A 44 -14.68 24.99 7.92
C GLU A 44 -13.65 25.95 8.55
N GLU A 45 -12.36 25.62 8.49
CA GLU A 45 -11.30 26.51 8.96
C GLU A 45 -11.15 27.74 8.04
N ILE A 46 -11.47 27.63 6.75
CA ILE A 46 -11.49 28.80 5.83
C ILE A 46 -12.60 29.77 6.25
N ALA A 47 -13.76 29.28 6.67
CA ALA A 47 -14.85 30.12 7.16
C ALA A 47 -14.45 30.86 8.45
N GLU A 48 -13.77 30.19 9.37
CA GLU A 48 -13.24 30.81 10.59
C GLU A 48 -12.16 31.86 10.29
N LEU A 49 -11.25 31.58 9.34
CA LEU A 49 -10.28 32.56 8.86
C LEU A 49 -10.98 33.79 8.27
N HIS A 50 -12.08 33.58 7.56
CA HIS A 50 -12.86 34.65 6.98
C HIS A 50 -13.57 35.50 8.01
N GLU A 51 -14.20 34.88 9.00
CA GLU A 51 -14.84 35.58 10.11
C GLU A 51 -13.82 36.45 10.87
N ASN A 52 -12.67 35.88 11.23
CA ASN A 52 -11.59 36.60 11.89
C ASN A 52 -11.07 37.78 11.04
N ALA A 53 -11.00 37.61 9.73
CA ALA A 53 -10.58 38.66 8.81
C ALA A 53 -11.62 39.80 8.73
N ILE A 54 -12.91 39.47 8.69
CA ILE A 54 -14.01 40.46 8.71
C ILE A 54 -13.98 41.27 10.01
N GLN A 55 -13.82 40.61 11.17
CA GLN A 55 -13.76 41.30 12.45
C GLN A 55 -12.63 42.34 12.48
N ARG A 56 -11.45 41.98 11.96
CA ARG A 56 -10.31 42.91 11.84
C ARG A 56 -10.60 44.06 10.87
N LEU A 57 -11.22 43.78 9.73
CA LEU A 57 -11.63 44.82 8.78
C LEU A 57 -12.66 45.78 9.38
N GLY A 58 -13.60 45.28 10.19
CA GLY A 58 -14.58 46.11 10.88
C GLY A 58 -13.96 47.09 11.88
N VAL A 59 -12.87 46.70 12.53
CA VAL A 59 -12.07 47.61 13.38
C VAL A 59 -11.31 48.63 12.54
N GLU A 60 -10.78 48.21 11.39
CA GLU A 60 -9.98 49.07 10.52
C GLU A 60 -10.81 50.09 9.71
N PHE A 61 -12.02 49.73 9.32
CA PHE A 61 -12.91 50.54 8.49
C PHE A 61 -14.30 50.71 9.15
N PRO A 62 -14.40 51.41 10.30
CA PRO A 62 -15.60 51.45 11.14
C PRO A 62 -16.82 52.14 10.48
N ASP A 63 -16.59 53.06 9.55
CA ASP A 63 -17.64 53.83 8.87
C ASP A 63 -18.20 53.13 7.62
N THR A 64 -17.78 51.89 7.34
CA THR A 64 -18.21 51.18 6.13
C THR A 64 -19.67 50.74 6.24
N LYS A 65 -20.47 51.11 5.24
CA LYS A 65 -21.85 50.62 5.14
C LYS A 65 -21.88 49.13 4.79
N LEU A 66 -22.66 48.36 5.56
CA LEU A 66 -22.79 46.90 5.40
C LEU A 66 -23.13 46.47 3.97
N ILE A 67 -24.04 47.17 3.29
CA ILE A 67 -24.45 46.86 1.91
C ILE A 67 -23.27 46.99 0.93
N GLY A 68 -22.38 47.97 1.12
CA GLY A 68 -21.19 48.13 0.28
C GLY A 68 -20.11 47.10 0.59
N ALA A 69 -19.95 46.74 1.87
CA ALA A 69 -18.99 45.74 2.33
C ALA A 69 -19.37 44.31 1.91
N ALA A 70 -20.66 44.00 1.83
CA ALA A 70 -21.14 42.63 1.56
C ALA A 70 -20.54 42.02 0.29
N ASN A 71 -20.54 42.77 -0.82
CA ASN A 71 -19.96 42.31 -2.09
C ASN A 71 -18.44 42.17 -2.00
N LEU A 72 -17.76 43.15 -1.39
CA LEU A 72 -16.30 43.20 -1.23
C LEU A 72 -15.76 42.09 -0.32
N ILE A 73 -16.60 41.50 0.51
CA ILE A 73 -16.24 40.42 1.43
C ILE A 73 -16.63 39.06 0.83
N SER A 74 -17.83 38.97 0.23
CA SER A 74 -18.37 37.71 -0.27
C SER A 74 -17.64 37.19 -1.51
N GLN A 75 -17.24 38.07 -2.43
CA GLN A 75 -16.52 37.68 -3.65
C GLN A 75 -15.17 37.01 -3.32
N PRO A 76 -14.29 37.62 -2.51
CA PRO A 76 -13.07 36.99 -2.00
C PRO A 76 -13.23 35.59 -1.42
N LEU A 77 -14.22 35.40 -0.55
CA LEU A 77 -14.49 34.09 0.04
C LEU A 77 -14.89 33.07 -1.02
N MET A 78 -15.81 33.45 -1.93
CA MET A 78 -16.29 32.57 -2.98
C MET A 78 -15.15 32.12 -3.90
N GLU A 79 -14.31 33.05 -4.34
CA GLU A 79 -13.17 32.74 -5.21
C GLU A 79 -12.16 31.81 -4.53
N LEU A 80 -11.85 32.06 -3.26
CA LEU A 80 -10.99 31.17 -2.49
C LEU A 80 -11.58 29.77 -2.33
N LEU A 81 -12.88 29.66 -2.03
CA LEU A 81 -13.58 28.37 -1.91
C LEU A 81 -13.62 27.61 -3.25
N MET A 82 -13.85 28.32 -4.36
CA MET A 82 -13.80 27.71 -5.69
C MET A 82 -12.39 27.20 -6.01
N ALA A 83 -11.36 28.01 -5.75
CA ALA A 83 -9.96 27.63 -5.93
C ALA A 83 -9.57 26.41 -5.08
N TYR A 84 -9.98 26.41 -3.81
CA TYR A 84 -9.81 25.29 -2.90
C TYR A 84 -10.49 24.04 -3.43
N GLY A 85 -11.76 24.13 -3.84
CA GLY A 85 -12.52 23.00 -4.36
C GLY A 85 -11.93 22.40 -5.63
N LEU A 86 -11.44 23.24 -6.55
CA LEU A 86 -10.76 22.78 -7.76
C LEU A 86 -9.44 22.06 -7.42
N ALA A 87 -8.59 22.68 -6.59
CA ALA A 87 -7.32 22.09 -6.17
C ALA A 87 -7.54 20.78 -5.36
N PHE A 88 -8.60 20.71 -4.58
CA PHE A 88 -8.96 19.51 -3.83
C PHE A 88 -9.39 18.39 -4.78
N ARG A 89 -10.20 18.70 -5.80
CA ARG A 89 -10.59 17.73 -6.83
C ARG A 89 -9.38 17.21 -7.61
N GLU A 90 -8.49 18.09 -8.05
CA GLU A 90 -7.25 17.69 -8.72
C GLU A 90 -6.44 16.72 -7.86
N ARG A 91 -6.30 17.01 -6.56
CA ARG A 91 -5.62 16.12 -5.62
C ARG A 91 -6.30 14.76 -5.45
N LEU A 92 -7.64 14.72 -5.46
CA LEU A 92 -8.38 13.46 -5.42
C LEU A 92 -8.14 12.64 -6.69
N ASP A 93 -8.19 13.26 -7.86
CA ASP A 93 -7.95 12.60 -9.15
C ASP A 93 -6.51 12.07 -9.24
N GLU A 94 -5.52 12.85 -8.79
CA GLU A 94 -4.12 12.42 -8.71
C GLU A 94 -3.95 11.20 -7.79
N ARG A 95 -4.62 11.23 -6.63
CA ARG A 95 -4.58 10.12 -5.68
C ARG A 95 -5.22 8.87 -6.26
N GLU A 96 -6.38 8.98 -6.89
CA GLU A 96 -7.07 7.86 -7.53
C GLU A 96 -6.20 7.21 -8.61
N ARG A 97 -5.61 8.01 -9.50
CA ARG A 97 -4.67 7.52 -10.53
C ARG A 97 -3.44 6.84 -9.92
N ALA A 98 -2.90 7.37 -8.83
CA ALA A 98 -1.77 6.77 -8.12
C ALA A 98 -2.17 5.41 -7.50
N GLU A 99 -3.35 5.33 -6.89
CA GLU A 99 -3.89 4.09 -6.33
C GLU A 99 -4.14 3.04 -7.41
N GLU A 100 -4.70 3.41 -8.55
CA GLU A 100 -4.89 2.53 -9.72
C GLU A 100 -3.56 1.99 -10.24
N LYS A 101 -2.55 2.86 -10.38
CA LYS A 101 -1.21 2.47 -10.83
C LYS A 101 -0.55 1.48 -9.85
N ILE A 102 -0.69 1.71 -8.55
CA ILE A 102 -0.19 0.79 -7.51
C ILE A 102 -0.91 -0.56 -7.62
N LYS A 103 -2.25 -0.57 -7.73
CA LYS A 103 -3.04 -1.81 -7.90
C LYS A 103 -2.64 -2.57 -9.16
N ALA A 104 -2.45 -1.88 -10.28
CA ALA A 104 -2.01 -2.51 -11.53
C ALA A 104 -0.61 -3.12 -11.39
N SER A 105 0.35 -2.39 -10.81
CA SER A 105 1.70 -2.90 -10.57
C SER A 105 1.72 -4.08 -9.59
N LEU A 106 0.87 -4.04 -8.55
CA LEU A 106 0.73 -5.15 -7.61
C LEU A 106 0.23 -6.41 -8.34
N LYS A 107 -0.82 -6.29 -9.15
CA LYS A 107 -1.37 -7.41 -9.93
C LYS A 107 -0.33 -8.00 -10.89
N GLU A 108 0.45 -7.16 -11.57
CA GLU A 108 1.54 -7.61 -12.43
C GLU A 108 2.59 -8.40 -11.64
N LYS A 109 3.02 -7.88 -10.49
CA LYS A 109 3.97 -8.57 -9.60
C LYS A 109 3.43 -9.89 -9.09
N GLU A 110 2.16 -9.97 -8.73
CA GLU A 110 1.52 -11.23 -8.31
C GLU A 110 1.53 -12.29 -9.42
N VAL A 111 1.25 -11.89 -10.66
CA VAL A 111 1.32 -12.79 -11.82
C VAL A 111 2.75 -13.27 -12.07
N LEU A 112 3.73 -12.36 -12.04
CA LEU A 112 5.13 -12.70 -12.22
C LEU A 112 5.64 -13.64 -11.12
N LEU A 113 5.27 -13.40 -9.86
CA LEU A 113 5.60 -14.28 -8.75
C LEU A 113 5.02 -15.68 -8.97
N ARG A 114 3.74 -15.76 -9.36
CA ARG A 114 3.10 -17.04 -9.68
C ARG A 114 3.86 -17.79 -10.78
N GLU A 115 4.26 -17.11 -11.85
CA GLU A 115 5.05 -17.70 -12.93
C GLU A 115 6.41 -18.20 -12.44
N ILE A 116 7.10 -17.45 -11.59
CA ILE A 116 8.35 -17.88 -10.95
C ILE A 116 8.11 -19.15 -10.13
N HIS A 117 7.05 -19.23 -9.32
CA HIS A 117 6.74 -20.43 -8.54
C HIS A 117 6.50 -21.65 -9.41
N HIS A 118 5.74 -21.49 -10.49
CA HIS A 118 5.53 -22.55 -11.46
C HIS A 118 6.86 -23.00 -12.09
N ARG A 119 7.73 -22.07 -12.50
CA ARG A 119 9.04 -22.39 -13.07
C ARG A 119 9.97 -23.08 -12.09
N VAL A 120 10.03 -22.63 -10.85
CA VAL A 120 10.84 -23.27 -9.80
C VAL A 120 10.36 -24.70 -9.56
N LYS A 121 9.04 -24.92 -9.45
CA LYS A 121 8.47 -26.26 -9.34
C LYS A 121 8.85 -27.14 -10.53
N ASN A 122 8.72 -26.64 -11.75
CA ASN A 122 9.08 -27.37 -12.97
C ASN A 122 10.59 -27.71 -12.99
N ASN A 123 11.45 -26.77 -12.63
CA ASN A 123 12.90 -26.98 -12.60
C ASN A 123 13.29 -28.06 -11.59
N LEU A 124 12.73 -28.02 -10.38
CA LEU A 124 12.98 -29.04 -9.35
C LEU A 124 12.51 -30.43 -9.81
N GLN A 125 11.36 -30.51 -10.50
CA GLN A 125 10.87 -31.77 -11.09
C GLN A 125 11.81 -32.32 -12.17
N VAL A 126 12.30 -31.46 -13.07
CA VAL A 126 13.26 -31.86 -14.12
C VAL A 126 14.56 -32.37 -13.50
N VAL A 127 15.14 -31.63 -12.54
CA VAL A 127 16.38 -32.05 -11.85
C VAL A 127 16.17 -33.38 -11.12
N SER A 128 15.06 -33.55 -10.41
CA SER A 128 14.72 -34.82 -9.73
C SER A 128 14.61 -35.98 -10.73
N SER A 129 14.03 -35.75 -11.91
CA SER A 129 13.89 -36.73 -12.98
C SER A 129 15.25 -37.12 -13.59
N LEU A 130 16.13 -36.15 -13.83
CA LEU A 130 17.48 -36.38 -14.32
C LEU A 130 18.30 -37.19 -13.31
N LEU A 131 18.28 -36.83 -12.02
CA LEU A 131 18.96 -37.59 -10.97
C LEU A 131 18.45 -39.04 -10.89
N ASN A 132 17.14 -39.25 -11.04
CA ASN A 132 16.56 -40.58 -11.08
C ASN A 132 17.01 -41.40 -12.30
N MET A 133 17.09 -40.78 -13.48
CA MET A 133 17.62 -41.43 -14.69
C MET A 133 19.09 -41.81 -14.53
N GLN A 134 19.92 -40.90 -14.03
CA GLN A 134 21.35 -41.14 -13.78
C GLN A 134 21.56 -42.25 -12.73
N ALA A 135 20.75 -42.28 -11.66
CA ALA A 135 20.80 -43.34 -10.66
C ALA A 135 20.44 -44.72 -11.25
N ARG A 136 19.49 -44.78 -12.19
CA ARG A 136 19.15 -46.03 -12.89
C ARG A 136 20.28 -46.50 -13.81
N ALA A 137 20.95 -45.58 -14.49
CA ALA A 137 22.03 -45.86 -15.43
C ALA A 137 23.37 -46.20 -14.73
N ALA A 138 23.59 -45.74 -13.50
CA ALA A 138 24.82 -46.03 -12.75
C ALA A 138 24.99 -47.54 -12.49
N LYS A 139 26.24 -48.03 -12.52
CA LYS A 139 26.57 -49.43 -12.22
C LYS A 139 27.01 -49.62 -10.76
N ASP A 140 27.72 -48.65 -10.20
CA ASP A 140 28.21 -48.66 -8.83
C ASP A 140 27.08 -48.37 -7.81
N LYS A 141 26.96 -49.22 -6.79
CA LYS A 141 25.96 -49.08 -5.72
C LYS A 141 26.16 -47.82 -4.87
N SER A 142 27.40 -47.39 -4.65
CA SER A 142 27.71 -46.17 -3.89
C SER A 142 27.22 -44.92 -4.64
N VAL A 143 27.47 -44.85 -5.94
CA VAL A 143 26.99 -43.76 -6.82
C VAL A 143 25.46 -43.72 -6.87
N LYS A 144 24.79 -44.89 -6.93
CA LYS A 144 23.32 -44.96 -6.84
C LYS A 144 22.78 -44.37 -5.54
N ALA A 145 23.42 -44.67 -4.42
CA ALA A 145 23.00 -44.16 -3.12
C ALA A 145 23.10 -42.63 -3.06
N ILE A 146 24.24 -42.06 -3.48
CA ILE A 146 24.48 -40.61 -3.50
C ILE A 146 23.47 -39.89 -4.41
N LEU A 147 23.20 -40.42 -5.61
CA LEU A 147 22.22 -39.82 -6.53
C LEU A 147 20.79 -39.89 -5.99
N SER A 148 20.43 -41.01 -5.35
CA SER A 148 19.12 -41.17 -4.69
C SER A 148 18.95 -40.21 -3.52
N GLU A 149 19.99 -40.00 -2.72
CA GLU A 149 19.99 -39.03 -1.62
C GLU A 149 19.87 -37.59 -2.15
N SER A 150 20.61 -37.25 -3.20
CA SER A 150 20.50 -35.95 -3.87
C SER A 150 19.09 -35.69 -4.38
N ARG A 151 18.44 -36.68 -5.00
CA ARG A 151 17.04 -36.59 -5.44
C ARG A 151 16.09 -36.36 -4.27
N ASN A 152 16.29 -37.02 -3.14
CA ASN A 152 15.47 -36.83 -1.94
C ASN A 152 15.60 -35.40 -1.39
N ARG A 153 16.79 -34.80 -1.43
CA ARG A 153 17.01 -33.40 -1.04
C ARG A 153 16.27 -32.43 -1.97
N ILE A 154 16.32 -32.65 -3.29
CA ILE A 154 15.58 -31.85 -4.27
C ILE A 154 14.06 -31.96 -4.04
N ASN A 155 13.55 -33.15 -3.73
CA ASN A 155 12.12 -33.34 -3.42
C ASN A 155 11.72 -32.61 -2.12
N ALA A 156 12.58 -32.59 -1.11
CA ALA A 156 12.34 -31.83 0.12
C ALA A 156 12.29 -30.32 -0.15
N MET A 157 13.21 -29.80 -0.99
CA MET A 157 13.19 -28.39 -1.41
C MET A 157 11.91 -28.05 -2.18
N ALA A 158 11.42 -28.93 -3.05
CA ALA A 158 10.16 -28.73 -3.78
C ALA A 158 8.96 -28.69 -2.84
N LEU A 159 8.94 -29.54 -1.81
CA LEU A 159 7.89 -29.55 -0.80
C LEU A 159 7.89 -28.26 0.02
N ILE A 160 9.06 -27.81 0.49
CA ILE A 160 9.22 -26.55 1.22
C ILE A 160 8.76 -25.39 0.34
N HIS A 161 9.19 -25.35 -0.92
CA HIS A 161 8.79 -24.30 -1.86
C HIS A 161 7.27 -24.26 -2.07
N SER A 162 6.61 -25.42 -2.26
CA SER A 162 5.14 -25.47 -2.36
C SER A 162 4.47 -25.00 -1.08
N GLN A 163 4.93 -25.44 0.10
CA GLN A 163 4.33 -25.05 1.37
C GLN A 163 4.46 -23.55 1.67
N LEU A 164 5.59 -22.93 1.37
CA LEU A 164 5.82 -21.50 1.58
C LEU A 164 4.92 -20.61 0.73
N TYR A 165 4.48 -21.09 -0.45
CA TYR A 165 3.68 -20.29 -1.37
C TYR A 165 2.19 -20.67 -1.42
N GLU A 166 1.84 -21.90 -1.06
CA GLU A 166 0.43 -22.33 -0.94
C GLU A 166 -0.15 -22.02 0.45
N GLY A 167 0.69 -22.03 1.50
CA GLY A 167 0.30 -21.65 2.86
C GLY A 167 0.60 -20.18 3.10
N GLY A 168 -0.38 -19.30 2.91
CA GLY A 168 -0.26 -17.85 3.17
C GLY A 168 0.05 -17.46 4.63
N ASN A 169 0.45 -18.40 5.49
CA ASN A 169 0.81 -18.18 6.88
C ASN A 169 2.07 -19.00 7.23
N LEU A 170 3.18 -18.29 7.44
CA LEU A 170 4.53 -18.83 7.66
C LEU A 170 4.75 -19.47 9.04
N SER A 171 3.71 -19.65 9.84
CA SER A 171 3.80 -19.99 11.26
C SER A 171 3.69 -21.48 11.60
N GLU A 172 3.37 -22.37 10.63
CA GLU A 172 3.33 -23.82 10.87
C GLU A 172 4.04 -24.60 9.75
N ILE A 173 5.37 -24.63 9.78
CA ILE A 173 6.15 -25.58 8.97
C ILE A 173 6.05 -26.96 9.64
N ARG A 174 5.00 -27.72 9.32
CA ARG A 174 4.88 -29.12 9.73
C ARG A 174 5.68 -29.99 8.77
N VAL A 175 6.96 -30.20 9.09
CA VAL A 175 7.79 -31.17 8.37
C VAL A 175 7.29 -32.57 8.72
N ARG A 176 6.37 -33.11 7.92
CA ARG A 176 6.01 -34.53 8.03
C ARG A 176 7.25 -35.33 7.65
N PRO A 177 7.77 -36.23 8.51
CA PRO A 177 8.88 -37.08 8.12
C PRO A 177 8.44 -37.84 6.86
N LEU A 178 9.21 -37.70 5.78
CA LEU A 178 9.10 -38.61 4.65
C LEU A 178 9.31 -40.01 5.23
N ARG A 179 8.22 -40.77 5.35
CA ARG A 179 8.23 -42.17 5.78
C ARG A 179 9.13 -42.91 4.81
N TRP A 180 10.39 -43.07 5.19
CA TRP A 180 11.23 -44.11 4.66
C TRP A 180 10.51 -45.42 4.94
N ASN A 181 10.10 -46.13 3.89
CA ASN A 181 9.74 -47.54 3.96
C ASN A 181 11.00 -48.35 4.31
N LEU A 182 11.52 -48.15 5.52
CA LEU A 182 12.37 -49.13 6.18
C LEU A 182 11.41 -50.15 6.78
N ARG A 183 11.11 -51.17 5.97
CA ARG A 183 10.51 -52.42 6.42
C ARG A 183 11.52 -53.09 7.36
N TRP A 184 11.53 -52.68 8.62
CA TRP A 184 12.19 -53.41 9.69
C TRP A 184 11.47 -54.75 9.85
N ARG A 185 12.03 -55.83 9.31
CA ARG A 185 11.73 -57.19 9.77
C ARG A 185 12.40 -57.32 11.14
N LYS A 186 11.63 -57.18 12.23
CA LYS A 186 11.99 -57.84 13.49
C LYS A 186 11.35 -59.21 13.51
N SER A 187 12.21 -60.22 13.46
CA SER A 187 11.95 -61.56 13.90
C SER A 187 11.60 -61.55 15.40
N GLU A 188 10.68 -62.43 15.76
CA GLU A 188 10.39 -62.98 17.10
C GLU A 188 9.63 -62.14 18.14
N ARG A 189 8.41 -62.63 18.38
CA ARG A 189 7.72 -62.87 19.66
C ARG A 189 7.95 -61.85 20.78
N ILE A 190 6.90 -61.13 21.14
CA ILE A 190 6.32 -61.03 22.51
C ILE A 190 4.91 -60.40 22.40
N THR A 191 4.07 -60.83 23.33
CA THR A 191 2.61 -60.77 23.46
C THR A 191 2.02 -59.45 24.00
N HIS A 192 0.79 -59.15 23.56
CA HIS A 192 -0.35 -58.52 24.28
C HIS A 192 -0.31 -57.05 24.78
N TYR A 193 -1.47 -56.39 24.55
CA TYR A 193 -2.06 -55.15 25.11
C TYR A 193 -1.91 -53.80 24.37
N GLU A 194 -3.07 -53.37 23.87
CA GLU A 194 -3.69 -52.05 23.62
C GLU A 194 -2.89 -50.75 23.85
N LEU A 195 -3.00 -49.79 22.92
CA LEU A 195 -3.87 -48.60 23.11
C LEU A 195 -3.82 -47.64 21.90
N TRP A 196 -5.02 -47.12 21.62
CA TRP A 196 -5.37 -46.05 20.69
C TRP A 196 -4.69 -44.72 21.03
N ILE A 197 -4.61 -43.80 20.05
CA ILE A 197 -5.29 -42.50 20.11
C ILE A 197 -5.23 -41.84 18.72
N MET A 198 -6.43 -41.58 18.19
CA MET A 198 -6.70 -40.52 17.22
C MET A 198 -6.83 -39.21 17.99
N TYR A 199 -6.11 -38.16 17.55
CA TYR A 199 -6.56 -36.79 17.25
C TYR A 199 -5.32 -35.91 17.09
#